data_AF-A0A7W1Q080-F1
#
_entry.id   AF-A0A7W1Q080-F1
#
_cell.length_a   1.000
_cell.length_b   1.000
_cell.length_c   1.000
_cell.angle_alpha   90.00
_cell.angle_beta   90.00
_cell.angle_gamma   90.00
#
_symmetry.space_group_name_H-M   'P 1'
#
loop_
_entity.id
_entity.type
_entity.pdbx_description
1 polymer ?
#
loop_
_entity_poly.entity_id
_entity_poly.type
_entity_poly.pdbx_seq_one_letter_code
_entity_poly.pdbx_strand_id
1 'polypeptide(L)' 'MQPAFDALVGAVDEILPIETADVQAAKEVVLGGYRLSARDALHVAVMRRHGIDTIMSFDRGFERYPGIRRVG' A
#
# COMPACT_ATOMS: atom_id res chain seq x y z
N MET A 1 13.40 -6.54 17.29
CA MET A 1 12.58 -6.52 16.06
C MET A 1 11.53 -7.61 16.04
N GLN A 2 11.86 -8.88 16.34
CA GLN A 2 10.91 -10.00 16.29
C GLN A 2 9.58 -9.77 17.04
N PRO A 3 9.55 -9.28 18.30
CA PRO A 3 8.28 -9.13 19.03
C PRO A 3 7.30 -8.14 18.37
N ALA A 4 7.81 -7.07 17.76
CA ALA A 4 6.96 -6.10 17.06
C ALA A 4 6.43 -6.66 15.74
N PHE A 5 7.24 -7.47 15.03
CA PHE A 5 6.81 -8.16 13.82
C PHE A 5 5.73 -9.21 14.13
N ASP A 6 5.95 -10.04 15.15
CA ASP A 6 4.97 -11.05 15.60
C ASP A 6 3.65 -10.40 16.03
N ALA A 7 3.72 -9.26 16.73
CA ALA A 7 2.53 -8.50 17.10
C ALA A 7 1.75 -7.99 15.89
N LEU A 8 2.44 -7.49 14.84
CA LEU A 8 1.79 -7.05 13.61
C LEU A 8 1.16 -8.22 12.85
N VAL A 9 1.89 -9.33 12.69
CA VAL A 9 1.39 -10.54 12.01
C VAL A 9 0.21 -11.14 12.76
N GLY A 10 0.23 -11.14 14.09
CA GLY A 10 -0.87 -11.63 14.92
C GLY A 10 -2.09 -10.70 15.00
N ALA A 11 -1.97 -9.44 14.56
CA ALA A 11 -3.05 -8.45 14.61
C ALA A 11 -3.86 -8.34 13.31
N VAL A 12 -3.46 -9.03 12.24
CA VAL A 12 -4.11 -8.98 10.93
C VAL A 12 -4.70 -10.33 10.56
N ASP A 13 -5.86 -10.33 9.88
CA ASP A 13 -6.50 -11.56 9.42
C ASP A 13 -5.81 -12.15 8.17
N GLU A 14 -5.30 -11.28 7.29
CA GLU A 14 -4.73 -11.65 6.00
C GLU A 14 -3.48 -10.83 5.68
N ILE A 15 -2.49 -11.50 5.07
CA ILE A 15 -1.29 -10.87 4.49
C ILE A 15 -1.33 -11.08 2.98
N LEU A 16 -1.56 -9.99 2.25
CA LEU A 16 -1.66 -10.03 0.79
C LEU A 16 -0.26 -10.15 0.15
N PRO A 17 -0.02 -11.13 -0.74
CA PRO A 17 1.24 -11.26 -1.44
C PRO A 17 1.40 -10.18 -2.51
N ILE A 18 2.64 -9.76 -2.75
CA ILE A 18 3.00 -8.93 -3.90
C ILE A 18 3.28 -9.83 -5.09
N GLU A 19 2.59 -9.60 -6.19
CA GLU A 19 2.77 -10.32 -7.45
C GLU A 19 3.44 -9.44 -8.51
N THR A 20 3.92 -10.05 -9.59
CA THR A 20 4.53 -9.32 -10.72
C THR A 20 3.58 -8.27 -11.30
N ALA A 21 2.28 -8.57 -11.36
CA ALA A 21 1.26 -7.63 -11.81
C ALA A 21 1.19 -6.38 -10.91
N ASP A 22 1.36 -6.53 -9.60
CA ASP A 22 1.37 -5.41 -8.65
C ASP A 22 2.59 -4.51 -8.90
N VAL A 23 3.77 -5.10 -9.17
CA VAL A 23 4.99 -4.34 -9.49
C VAL A 23 4.85 -3.57 -10.80
N GLN A 24 4.23 -4.18 -11.82
CA GLN A 24 3.97 -3.53 -13.10
C GLN A 24 2.96 -2.37 -12.96
N ALA A 25 1.90 -2.55 -12.19
CA ALA A 25 0.93 -1.50 -11.91
C ALA A 25 1.52 -0.37 -11.04
N ALA A 26 2.40 -0.71 -10.08
CA ALA A 26 3.09 0.28 -9.25
C ALA A 26 3.97 1.22 -10.08
N LYS A 27 4.63 0.71 -11.13
CA LYS A 27 5.38 1.53 -12.09
C LYS A 27 4.48 2.59 -12.73
N GLU A 28 3.26 2.24 -13.13
CA GLU A 28 2.30 3.20 -13.71
C GLU A 28 1.90 4.27 -12.69
N VAL A 29 1.70 3.89 -11.43
CA VAL A 29 1.42 4.84 -10.34
C VAL A 29 2.58 5.81 -10.13
N VAL A 30 3.83 5.34 -10.13
CA VAL A 30 5.01 6.21 -10.00
C VAL A 30 5.10 7.19 -11.17
N LEU A 31 4.90 6.70 -12.40
CA LEU A 31 4.94 7.53 -13.61
C LEU A 31 3.74 8.48 -13.74
N GLY A 32 2.65 8.21 -13.03
CA GLY A 32 1.43 9.03 -13.02
C GLY A 32 1.56 10.38 -12.32
N GLY A 33 2.72 10.72 -11.74
CA GLY A 33 2.99 12.07 -11.23
C GLY A 33 2.40 12.38 -9.85
N TYR A 34 1.87 11.39 -9.13
CA TYR A 34 1.31 11.55 -7.77
C TYR A 34 2.36 11.85 -6.68
N ARG A 35 3.65 11.85 -7.05
CA ARG A 35 4.78 12.05 -6.12
C ARG A 35 4.78 11.04 -4.95
N LEU A 36 4.34 9.82 -5.23
CA LEU A 36 4.46 8.69 -4.32
C LEU A 36 5.86 8.09 -4.39
N SER A 37 6.34 7.53 -3.28
CA SER A 37 7.50 6.65 -3.32
C SER A 37 7.18 5.36 -4.08
N ALA A 38 8.21 4.63 -4.53
CA ALA A 38 8.00 3.32 -5.15
C ALA A 38 7.32 2.32 -4.20
N ARG A 39 7.54 2.44 -2.88
CA ARG A 39 6.90 1.60 -1.86
C ARG A 39 5.41 1.90 -1.76
N ASP A 40 5.03 3.17 -1.69
CA ASP A 40 3.62 3.56 -1.58
C ASP A 40 2.87 3.22 -2.86
N ALA A 41 3.51 3.39 -4.02
CA ALA A 41 2.96 2.96 -5.29
C ALA A 41 2.68 1.44 -5.33
N LEU A 42 3.53 0.63 -4.69
CA LEU A 42 3.32 -0.81 -4.56
C LEU A 42 2.14 -1.14 -3.65
N HIS A 43 2.01 -0.44 -2.51
CA HIS A 43 0.82 -0.55 -1.67
C HIS A 43 -0.46 -0.19 -2.43
N VAL A 44 -0.46 0.92 -3.17
CA VAL A 44 -1.60 1.33 -4.00
C VAL A 44 -1.94 0.27 -5.05
N ALA A 45 -0.94 -0.33 -5.70
CA ALA A 45 -1.18 -1.38 -6.70
C ALA A 45 -1.84 -2.62 -6.09
N VAL A 46 -1.31 -3.13 -4.97
CA VAL A 46 -1.89 -4.26 -4.24
C VAL A 46 -3.32 -3.93 -3.77
N MET A 47 -3.51 -2.76 -3.17
CA MET A 47 -4.82 -2.31 -2.71
C MET A 47 -5.85 -2.28 -3.85
N ARG A 48 -5.48 -1.75 -5.03
CA ARG A 48 -6.36 -1.71 -6.21
C ARG A 48 -6.73 -3.10 -6.70
N ARG A 49 -5.79 -4.05 -6.73
CA ARG A 49 -6.06 -5.44 -7.14
C ARG A 49 -7.08 -6.13 -6.24
N HIS A 50 -7.08 -5.79 -4.96
CA HIS A 50 -7.96 -6.37 -3.94
C HIS A 50 -9.18 -5.50 -3.61
N GLY A 51 -9.42 -4.41 -4.35
CA GLY A 51 -10.57 -3.53 -4.12
C GLY A 51 -10.54 -2.77 -2.79
N ILE A 52 -9.36 -2.54 -2.24
CA ILE A 52 -9.15 -1.84 -0.96
C ILE A 52 -8.94 -0.35 -1.23
N ASP A 53 -9.70 0.51 -0.55
CA ASP A 53 -9.63 1.97 -0.72
C ASP A 53 -9.10 2.71 0.52
N THR A 54 -8.88 2.01 1.63
CA THR A 54 -8.54 2.62 2.92
C THR A 54 -7.27 2.00 3.49
N ILE A 55 -6.37 2.84 3.99
CA ILE A 55 -5.09 2.41 4.58
C ILE A 55 -4.85 3.08 5.93
N MET A 56 -4.45 2.29 6.93
CA MET A 56 -3.90 2.81 8.18
C MET A 56 -2.39 3.00 8.04
N SER A 57 -1.91 4.23 8.04
CA SER A 57 -0.49 4.53 7.84
C SER A 57 -0.11 5.90 8.39
N PHE A 58 1.12 6.03 8.86
CA PHE A 58 1.72 7.32 9.20
C PHE A 58 2.26 8.06 7.97
N ASP A 59 2.39 7.38 6.83
CA ASP A 59 2.88 8.02 5.61
C ASP A 59 1.80 8.90 4.99
N ARG A 60 2.06 10.21 4.94
CA ARG A 60 1.12 11.17 4.38
C ARG A 60 1.07 11.14 2.86
N GLY A 61 2.02 10.48 2.20
CA GLY A 61 2.08 10.33 0.75
C GLY A 61 0.79 9.78 0.14
N PHE A 62 0.12 8.84 0.81
CA PHE A 62 -1.12 8.21 0.34
C PHE A 62 -2.28 9.20 0.08
N GLU A 63 -2.33 10.35 0.75
CA GLU A 63 -3.34 11.40 0.49
C GLU A 63 -3.24 11.99 -0.92
N ARG A 64 -2.12 11.78 -1.62
CA ARG A 64 -1.88 12.31 -2.97
C ARG A 64 -2.49 11.44 -4.06
N TYR A 65 -2.88 10.21 -3.76
CA TYR A 65 -3.46 9.30 -4.75
C TYR A 65 -4.98 9.33 -4.69
N PRO A 66 -5.69 9.57 -5.81
CA PRO A 66 -7.14 9.64 -5.82
C PRO A 66 -7.77 8.28 -5.48
N GLY A 67 -8.81 8.32 -4.66
CA GLY A 67 -9.55 7.11 -4.26
C GLY A 67 -8.92 6.33 -3.10
N ILE A 68 -7.82 6.81 -2.51
CA ILE A 68 -7.27 6.25 -1.28
C ILE A 68 -7.61 7.16 -0.09
N ARG A 69 -8.17 6.57 0.96
CA ARG A 69 -8.44 7.21 2.24
C ARG A 69 -7.42 6.73 3.28
N ARG A 70 -6.56 7.64 3.74
CA ARG A 70 -5.67 7.35 4.88
C ARG A 70 -6.42 7.56 6.19
N VAL A 71 -6.24 6.64 7.14
CA VAL A 71 -6.67 6.78 8.54
C VAL A 71 -5.46 6.65 9.47
N GLY A 72 -5.47 7.39 10.59
CA GLY A 72 -4.31 7.52 11.47
C GLY A 72 -3.42 8.72 11.13
#